data_AF-A0A5R9BBD1-F1
#
_entry.id   AF-A0A5R9BBD1-F1
#
_cell.length_a   1.000
_cell.length_b   1.000
_cell.length_c   1.000
_cell.angle_alpha   90.00
_cell.angle_beta   90.00
_cell.angle_gamma   90.00
#
_symmetry.space_group_name_H-M   'P 1'
#
loop_
_entity.id
_entity.type
_entity.pdbx_description
1 polymer ?
#
loop_
_entity_poly.entity_id
_entity_poly.type
_entity_poly.pdbx_seq_one_letter_code
_entity_poly.pdbx_strand_id
1 'polypeptide(L)' 'MMPHVFAVNPLVPTGTDVLLILGALVHIVLALWAVLGVLRAQQLTFGTQLAYIVLTLVVPLVGPLLALAVSRRTPQSA' A
#
# COMPACT_ATOMS: atom_id res chain seq x y z
N MET A 1 -40.53 -16.83 0.33
CA MET A 1 -39.46 -16.78 1.35
C MET A 1 -38.34 -15.92 0.80
N MET A 2 -38.25 -14.66 1.23
CA MET A 2 -37.15 -13.79 0.81
C MET A 2 -35.88 -14.22 1.55
N PRO A 3 -34.76 -14.46 0.86
CA PRO A 3 -33.50 -14.71 1.54
C PRO A 3 -33.15 -13.47 2.37
N HIS A 4 -33.08 -13.63 3.69
CA HIS A 4 -32.47 -12.64 4.55
C HIS A 4 -31.00 -12.54 4.13
N VAL A 5 -30.69 -11.53 3.31
CA VAL A 5 -29.32 -11.07 3.13
C VAL A 5 -28.88 -10.64 4.52
N PHE A 6 -28.12 -11.49 5.21
CA PHE A 6 -27.48 -11.10 6.45
C PHE A 6 -26.67 -9.84 6.12
N ALA A 7 -27.15 -8.70 6.60
CA ALA A 7 -26.45 -7.43 6.46
C ALA A 7 -25.15 -7.59 7.23
N VAL A 8 -24.07 -7.91 6.51
CA VAL A 8 -22.73 -8.05 7.07
C VAL A 8 -22.39 -6.69 7.66
N ASN A 9 -22.14 -6.66 8.97
CA ASN A 9 -21.81 -5.43 9.66
C ASN A 9 -20.54 -4.84 9.02
N PRO A 10 -20.60 -3.66 8.37
CA PRO A 10 -19.47 -3.07 7.66
C PRO A 10 -18.33 -2.64 8.61
N LEU A 11 -18.58 -2.63 9.91
CA LEU A 11 -17.58 -2.33 10.93
C LEU A 11 -16.74 -3.56 11.32
N VAL A 12 -17.15 -4.76 10.89
CA VAL A 12 -16.40 -6.00 11.15
C VAL A 12 -15.43 -6.22 9.98
N PRO A 13 -14.12 -6.20 10.22
CA PRO A 13 -13.13 -6.46 9.19
C PRO A 13 -13.37 -7.83 8.57
N THR A 14 -13.29 -7.89 7.25
CA THR A 14 -13.33 -9.14 6.51
C THR A 14 -11.98 -9.85 6.60
N GLY A 15 -11.95 -11.16 6.31
CA GLY A 15 -10.68 -11.91 6.25
C GLY A 15 -9.70 -11.32 5.24
N THR A 16 -10.20 -10.72 4.16
CA THR A 16 -9.37 -9.98 3.19
C THR A 16 -8.75 -8.72 3.77
N ASP A 17 -9.46 -7.99 4.63
CA ASP A 17 -8.90 -6.80 5.29
C ASP A 17 -7.74 -7.18 6.20
N VAL A 18 -7.87 -8.28 6.93
CA VAL A 18 -6.79 -8.81 7.78
C VAL A 18 -5.56 -9.17 6.96
N LEU A 19 -5.72 -9.85 5.82
CA LEU A 19 -4.61 -10.19 4.94
C LEU A 19 -3.93 -8.95 4.36
N LEU A 20 -4.71 -7.93 3.98
CA LEU A 20 -4.18 -6.66 3.48
C LEU A 20 -3.40 -5.91 4.56
N ILE A 21 -3.91 -5.87 5.81
CA ILE A 21 -3.21 -5.25 6.95
C ILE A 21 -1.89 -5.96 7.23
N LEU A 22 -1.88 -7.31 7.27
CA LEU A 22 -0.66 -8.08 7.47
C LEU A 22 0.34 -7.87 6.33
N GLY A 23 -0.14 -7.85 5.09
CA GLY A 23 0.67 -7.54 3.91
C GLY A 23 1.30 -6.15 4.00
N ALA A 24 0.52 -5.14 4.42
CA ALA A 24 1.00 -3.78 4.60
C ALA A 24 2.07 -3.69 5.70
N LEU A 25 1.90 -4.41 6.81
CA LEU A 25 2.88 -4.45 7.90
C LEU A 25 4.21 -5.04 7.43
N VAL A 26 4.17 -6.18 6.73
CA VAL A 26 5.37 -6.79 6.13
C VAL A 26 6.04 -5.83 5.16
N HIS A 27 5.25 -5.15 4.33
CA HIS A 27 5.77 -4.18 3.37
C HIS A 27 6.51 -3.03 4.05
N ILE A 28 5.97 -2.48 5.15
CA ILE A 28 6.63 -1.43 5.94
C ILE A 28 7.97 -1.91 6.50
N VAL A 29 8.01 -3.12 7.07
CA VAL A 29 9.24 -3.69 7.62
C VAL A 29 10.30 -3.85 6.53
N LEU A 30 9.92 -4.37 5.37
CA LEU A 30 10.83 -4.52 4.23
C LEU A 30 11.32 -3.17 3.70
N ALA A 31 10.44 -2.16 3.62
CA ALA A 31 10.82 -0.82 3.19
C ALA A 31 11.84 -0.18 4.14
N LEU A 32 11.61 -0.27 5.46
CA LEU A 32 12.55 0.21 6.46
C LEU A 32 13.90 -0.52 6.36
N TRP A 33 13.86 -1.84 6.21
CA TRP A 33 15.07 -2.63 6.08
C TRP A 33 15.86 -2.26 4.82
N ALA A 34 15.18 -2.07 3.69
CA ALA A 34 15.79 -1.62 2.43
C ALA A 34 16.45 -0.25 2.59
N VAL A 35 15.75 0.73 3.19
CA VAL A 35 16.31 2.07 3.43
C VAL A 35 17.54 2.01 4.32
N LEU A 36 17.49 1.28 5.43
CA LEU A 36 18.65 1.09 6.31
C LEU A 36 19.81 0.39 5.58
N GLY A 37 19.52 -0.60 4.73
CA GLY A 37 20.51 -1.28 3.90
C GLY A 37 21.21 -0.33 2.93
N VAL A 38 20.44 0.52 2.25
CA VAL A 38 20.97 1.52 1.31
C VAL A 38 21.81 2.56 2.04
N LEU A 39 21.36 3.07 3.18
CA LEU A 39 22.10 4.06 3.98
C LEU A 39 23.41 3.50 4.53
N ARG A 40 23.48 2.19 4.80
CA ARG A 40 24.69 1.52 5.27
C ARG A 40 25.64 1.13 4.13
N ALA A 41 25.20 1.21 2.87
CA ALA A 41 26.00 0.80 1.72
C ALA A 41 27.08 1.83 1.39
N GLN A 42 28.32 1.55 1.80
CA GLN A 42 29.50 2.39 1.59
C GLN A 42 29.95 2.49 0.12
N GLN A 43 29.50 1.55 -0.72
CA GLN A 43 29.86 1.43 -2.14
C GLN A 43 28.96 2.24 -3.09
N LEU A 44 27.90 2.85 -2.56
CA LEU A 44 26.96 3.63 -3.37
C LEU A 44 27.29 5.11 -3.30
N THR A 45 27.23 5.78 -4.45
CA THR A 45 27.25 7.25 -4.48
C THR A 45 25.96 7.81 -3.87
N PHE A 46 26.03 9.04 -3.36
CA PHE A 46 24.87 9.71 -2.75
C PHE A 46 23.65 9.76 -3.68
N GLY A 47 23.86 10.07 -4.97
CA GLY A 47 22.77 10.12 -5.95
C GLY A 47 22.07 8.77 -6.12
N THR A 48 22.83 7.68 -6.13
CA THR A 48 22.29 6.32 -6.24
C THR A 48 21.55 5.90 -4.97
N GLN A 49 22.07 6.25 -3.79
CA GLN A 49 21.36 6.02 -2.52
C GLN A 49 20.02 6.77 -2.48
N LEU A 50 20.02 8.05 -2.84
CA LEU A 50 18.81 8.86 -2.89
C LEU A 50 17.79 8.28 -3.87
N ALA A 51 18.23 7.86 -5.06
CA ALA A 51 17.36 7.24 -6.06
C ALA A 51 16.69 5.96 -5.52
N TYR A 52 17.43 5.08 -4.85
CA TYR A 52 16.85 3.86 -4.27
C TYR A 52 15.89 4.15 -3.12
N ILE A 53 16.19 5.11 -2.26
CA ILE A 53 15.28 5.51 -1.17
C ILE A 53 13.99 6.07 -1.76
N VAL A 54 14.10 7.00 -2.72
CA VAL A 54 12.92 7.57 -3.40
C VAL A 54 12.11 6.48 -4.09
N LEU A 55 12.75 5.56 -4.81
CA LEU A 55 12.07 4.46 -5.49
C LEU A 55 11.32 3.57 -4.49
N THR A 56 11.95 3.21 -3.38
CA THR A 56 11.35 2.39 -2.31
C THR A 56 10.10 3.03 -1.73
N LEU A 57 10.08 4.37 -1.61
CA LEU A 57 8.95 5.11 -1.05
C LEU A 57 7.85 5.41 -2.08
N VAL A 58 8.21 5.68 -3.33
CA VAL A 58 7.26 6.13 -4.36
C VAL A 58 6.54 4.97 -5.06
N VAL A 59 7.24 3.86 -5.33
CA VAL A 59 6.65 2.71 -6.06
C VAL A 59 5.37 2.17 -5.39
N PRO A 60 5.32 1.97 -4.05
CA PRO A 60 4.11 1.48 -3.39
C PRO A 60 2.92 2.44 -3.50
N LEU A 61 3.15 3.72 -3.80
CA LEU A 61 2.10 4.74 -3.92
C LEU A 61 1.44 4.74 -5.30
N VAL A 62 2.04 4.12 -6.31
CA VAL A 62 1.52 4.16 -7.69
C VAL A 62 0.12 3.54 -7.77
N GLY A 63 -0.09 2.37 -7.16
CA GLY A 63 -1.40 1.71 -7.13
C GLY A 63 -2.49 2.56 -6.46
N PRO A 64 -2.30 3.01 -5.21
CA PRO A 64 -3.23 3.92 -4.52
C PRO A 64 -3.53 5.20 -5.28
N LEU A 65 -2.51 5.83 -5.87
CA LEU A 65 -2.68 7.07 -6.63
C LEU A 65 -3.49 6.83 -7.91
N LEU A 66 -3.26 5.72 -8.61
CA LEU A 66 -4.07 5.33 -9.78
C LEU A 66 -5.52 5.03 -9.40
N ALA A 67 -5.74 4.30 -8.30
CA ALA A 67 -7.08 4.03 -7.80
C ALA A 67 -7.84 5.32 -7.45
N LEU A 68 -7.17 6.26 -6.78
CA LEU A 68 -7.73 7.58 -6.48
C LEU A 68 -8.02 8.38 -7.76
N ALA A 69 -7.11 8.35 -8.73
CA ALA A 69 -7.29 9.04 -10.00
C ALA A 69 -8.48 8.48 -10.81
N VAL A 70 -8.68 7.16 -10.81
CA VAL A 70 -9.82 6.51 -11.46
C VAL A 70 -11.12 6.83 -10.71
N SER A 71 -11.12 6.73 -9.38
CA SER A 71 -12.30 7.02 -8.55
C SER A 71 -12.83 8.45 -8.77
N ARG A 72 -11.94 9.43 -8.93
CA ARG A 72 -12.32 10.82 -9.24
C ARG A 72 -12.93 11.03 -10.63
N ARG A 73 -12.74 10.09 -11.57
CA ARG A 73 -13.26 10.18 -12.94
C ARG A 73 -14.64 9.56 -13.10
N THR A 74 -15.04 8.68 -12.19
CA THR A 74 -16.39 8.12 -12.17
C THR A 74 -17.29 9.08 -11.39
N PRO A 75 -18.25 9.77 -12.02
CA PRO A 75 -19.27 10.50 -11.28
C PRO A 75 -19.96 9.47 -10.39
N GLN A 76 -19.98 9.74 -9.08
CA GLN A 76 -20.65 8.91 -8.10
C GLN A 76 -22.17 9.00 -8.36
N SER A 77 -22.67 8.22 -9.33
CA SER A 77 -24.10 8.00 -9.50
C SER A 77 -24.56 7.16 -8.32
N ALA A 78 -24.99 7.86 -7.27
CA ALA A 78 -25.66 7.33 -6.10
C ALA A 78 -26.97 6.61 -6.47
#